data_AF-A0A1A7XCT2-F1
#
_entry.id   AF-A0A1A7XCT2-F1
#
_cell.length_a   1.000
_cell.length_b   1.000
_cell.length_c   1.000
_cell.angle_alpha   90.00
_cell.angle_beta   90.00
_cell.angle_gamma   90.00
#
_symmetry.space_group_name_H-M   'P 1'
#
loop_
_entity.id
_entity.type
_entity.pdbx_description
1 polymer ?
#
loop_
_entity_poly.entity_id
_entity_poly.type
_entity_poly.pdbx_seq_one_letter_code
_entity_poly.pdbx_strand_id
1 'polypeptide(L)' 'SVIHEFATLCLTTLSVDFIGKAQIFENNGLPPLIVLLSSSDPDVKKNSLQVIFNLVQDYKSCQAVHK' A
#
# COMPACT_ATOMS: atom_id res chain seq x y z
N SER A 1 15.43 -4.37 3.68
CA SER A 1 16.22 -5.08 2.65
C SER A 1 15.98 -4.36 1.34
N VAL A 2 16.95 -4.33 0.43
CA VAL A 2 16.81 -3.63 -0.86
C VAL A 2 15.56 -4.06 -1.64
N ILE A 3 15.15 -5.34 -1.50
CA ILE A 3 13.91 -5.85 -2.10
C ILE A 3 12.67 -5.16 -1.50
N HIS A 4 12.59 -5.01 -0.17
CA HIS A 4 11.47 -4.32 0.46
C HIS A 4 11.41 -2.84 0.09
N GLU A 5 12.57 -2.19 -0.06
CA GLU A 5 12.65 -0.79 -0.48
C GLU A 5 12.03 -0.61 -1.86
N PHE A 6 12.48 -1.37 -2.86
CA PHE A 6 11.94 -1.30 -4.21
C PHE A 6 10.49 -1.78 -4.31
N ALA A 7 10.13 -2.86 -3.60
CA ALA A 7 8.76 -3.36 -3.60
C ALA A 7 7.78 -2.31 -3.04
N THR A 8 8.12 -1.69 -1.91
CA THR A 8 7.27 -0.66 -1.30
C THR A 8 7.24 0.63 -2.14
N LEU A 9 8.32 0.97 -2.83
CA LEU A 9 8.33 2.08 -3.79
C LEU A 9 7.38 1.81 -4.97
N CYS A 10 7.44 0.61 -5.57
CA CYS A 10 6.51 0.22 -6.63
C CYS A 10 5.05 0.25 -6.16
N LEU A 11 4.78 -0.31 -4.98
CA LEU A 11 3.45 -0.26 -4.37
C LEU A 11 3.00 1.19 -4.13
N THR A 12 3.91 2.10 -3.76
CA THR A 12 3.59 3.52 -3.61
C THR A 12 3.10 4.11 -4.92
N THR A 13 3.79 3.83 -6.04
CA THR A 13 3.38 4.28 -7.38
C THR A 13 2.01 3.71 -7.77
N LEU A 14 1.77 2.41 -7.57
CA LEU A 14 0.50 1.74 -7.87
C LEU A 14 -0.64 2.19 -6.96
N SER A 15 -0.34 2.57 -5.72
CA SER A 15 -1.38 3.00 -4.79
C SER A 15 -1.97 4.38 -5.12
N VAL A 16 -1.49 5.09 -6.15
CA VAL A 16 -2.05 6.39 -6.56
C VAL A 16 -3.32 6.21 -7.41
N ASP A 17 -3.38 5.16 -8.24
CA ASP A 17 -4.49 4.91 -9.15
C ASP A 17 -5.51 3.91 -8.59
N PHE A 18 -6.74 3.96 -9.10
CA PHE A 18 -7.85 3.12 -8.60
C PHE A 18 -7.56 1.62 -8.77
N ILE A 19 -7.02 1.21 -9.92
CA ILE A 19 -6.79 -0.21 -10.22
C ILE A 19 -5.72 -0.76 -9.29
N GLY A 20 -4.60 -0.04 -9.13
CA GLY A 20 -3.55 -0.44 -8.20
C GLY A 20 -4.04 -0.51 -6.76
N LYS A 21 -4.84 0.46 -6.29
CA LYS A 21 -5.48 0.39 -4.95
C LYS A 21 -6.35 -0.86 -4.79
N ALA A 22 -7.22 -1.16 -5.76
CA ALA A 22 -8.09 -2.33 -5.73
C ALA A 22 -7.29 -3.63 -5.67
N GLN A 23 -6.26 -3.77 -6.50
CA GLN A 23 -5.40 -4.95 -6.51
C GLN A 23 -4.65 -5.13 -5.18
N ILE A 24 -4.15 -4.05 -4.58
CA ILE A 24 -3.47 -4.11 -3.27
C ILE A 24 -4.43 -4.60 -2.18
N PHE A 25 -5.69 -4.15 -2.20
CA PHE A 25 -6.72 -4.62 -1.27
C PHE A 25 -7.08 -6.09 -1.51
N GLU A 26 -7.39 -6.48 -2.75
CA GLU A 26 -7.79 -7.84 -3.11
C GLU A 26 -6.72 -8.89 -2.80
N ASN A 27 -5.44 -8.51 -2.88
CA ASN A 27 -4.30 -9.40 -2.59
C ASN A 27 -3.86 -9.38 -1.11
N ASN A 28 -4.67 -8.86 -0.19
CA ASN A 28 -4.32 -8.74 1.23
C ASN A 28 -2.98 -8.01 1.46
N GLY A 29 -2.74 -6.92 0.74
CA GLY A 29 -1.50 -6.14 0.85
C GLY A 29 -1.37 -5.34 2.15
N LEU A 30 -2.47 -5.09 2.88
CA LEU A 30 -2.44 -4.22 4.06
C LEU A 30 -1.71 -4.82 5.27
N PRO A 31 -1.93 -6.08 5.69
CA PRO A 31 -1.19 -6.69 6.80
C PRO A 31 0.35 -6.63 6.67
N PRO A 32 0.98 -7.00 5.55
CA PRO A 32 2.44 -6.89 5.43
C PRO A 32 2.92 -5.44 5.45
N LEU A 33 2.17 -4.49 4.87
CA LEU A 33 2.51 -3.06 4.94
C LEU A 33 2.50 -2.54 6.38
N ILE A 34 1.55 -2.99 7.21
CA ILE A 34 1.50 -2.65 8.65
C ILE A 34 2.75 -3.17 9.37
N VAL A 35 3.17 -4.41 9.11
CA VAL A 35 4.39 -4.98 9.69
C VAL A 35 5.62 -4.16 9.29
N LEU A 36 5.69 -3.71 8.04
CA LEU A 36 6.81 -2.91 7.52
C LEU A 36 6.91 -1.51 8.15
N LEU A 37 5.89 -1.01 8.84
CA LEU A 37 5.99 0.23 9.63
C LEU A 37 7.00 0.12 10.78
N SER A 38 7.28 -1.08 11.26
CA SER A 38 8.30 -1.35 12.28
C SER A 38 9.72 -1.54 11.70
N SER A 39 9.90 -1.40 10.39
CA SER A 39 11.21 -1.52 9.74
C SER A 39 12.22 -0.51 10.30
N SER A 40 13.48 -0.94 10.44
CA SER A 40 14.61 -0.05 10.74
C SER A 40 15.05 0.78 9.53
N ASP A 41 14.65 0.36 8.34
CA ASP A 41 14.90 1.02 7.07
C ASP A 41 13.91 2.18 6.86
N PRO A 42 14.38 3.44 6.81
CA PRO A 42 13.51 4.62 6.75
C PRO A 42 12.71 4.71 5.46
N ASP A 43 13.26 4.24 4.33
CA ASP A 43 12.59 4.31 3.03
C ASP A 43 11.47 3.27 2.95
N VAL A 44 11.73 2.05 3.43
CA VAL A 44 10.68 1.01 3.57
C VAL A 44 9.53 1.51 4.44
N LYS A 45 9.84 2.15 5.58
CA LYS A 45 8.84 2.68 6.50
C LYS A 45 8.01 3.79 5.86
N LYS A 46 8.68 4.76 5.22
CA LYS A 46 8.03 5.88 4.52
C LYS A 46 7.12 5.39 3.41
N ASN A 47 7.62 4.51 2.55
CA ASN A 47 6.86 3.98 1.42
C ASN A 47 5.64 3.17 1.91
N SER A 48 5.82 2.33 2.94
CA SER A 48 4.71 1.57 3.52
C SER A 48 3.62 2.47 4.09
N LEU A 49 4.01 3.54 4.80
CA LEU A 49 3.06 4.54 5.30
C LEU A 49 2.33 5.27 4.16
N GLN A 50 3.05 5.62 3.08
CA GLN A 50 2.47 6.31 1.94
C GLN A 50 1.44 5.44 1.21
N VAL A 51 1.72 4.15 1.03
CA VAL A 51 0.74 3.20 0.45
C VAL A 51 -0.52 3.18 1.32
N ILE A 52 -0.37 2.97 2.63
CA ILE A 52 -1.51 2.93 3.57
C ILE A 52 -2.32 4.23 3.50
N PHE A 53 -1.64 5.38 3.49
CA PHE A 53 -2.30 6.69 3.36
C PHE A 53 -3.12 6.80 2.07
N ASN A 54 -2.56 6.38 0.94
CA ASN A 54 -3.23 6.44 -0.36
C ASN A 54 -4.45 5.50 -0.42
N LEU A 55 -4.37 4.32 0.22
CA LEU A 55 -5.47 3.37 0.34
C LEU A 55 -6.63 3.93 1.19
N VAL A 56 -6.31 4.67 2.27
CA VAL A 56 -7.32 5.23 3.18
C VAL A 56 -7.97 6.50 2.63
N GLN A 57 -7.24 7.30 1.82
CA GLN A 57 -7.81 8.49 1.18
C GLN A 57 -8.99 8.16 0.25
N ASP A 58 -9.02 6.98 -0.35
CA ASP A 58 -9.99 6.60 -1.38
C ASP A 58 -11.12 5.71 -0.84
N TYR A 59 -11.71 6.10 0.30
CA TYR A 59 -12.81 5.39 0.95
C TYR A 59 -14.02 5.11 0.03
N LYS A 60 -14.16 5.81 -1.10
CA LYS A 60 -15.20 5.56 -2.11
C LYS A 60 -14.97 4.32 -2.96
N SER A 61 -13.75 3.76 -3.00
CA SER A 61 -13.44 2.54 -3.74
C SER A 61 -13.99 1.27 -3.07
N CYS A 62 -14.25 1.31 -1.75
CA CYS A 62 -14.88 0.21 -1.02
C CYS A 62 -16.40 0.08 -1.26
N GLN A 63 -17.04 1.01 -2.00
CA GLN A 63 -18.47 0.92 -2.34
C GLN A 63 -18.77 0.22 -3.67
N ALA A 64 -17.78 -0.10 -4.50
CA ALA A 64 -18.00 -0.71 -5.80
C ALA A 64 -17.99 -2.25 -5.81
N VAL A 65 -17.56 -2.90 -4.71
CA VAL A 65 -17.46 -4.38 -4.61
C VAL A 65 -18.66 -5.01 -3.87
N HIS A 66 -19.62 -4.19 -3.42
CA HIS A 66 -20.94 -4.67 -2.96
C HIS A 66 -22.03 -4.27 -3.96
N LYS A 67 -22.09 -4.98 -5.08
CA LYS A 67 -23.32 -5.23 -5.85
C LYS A 67 -23.30 -6.64 -6.41
#